data_AF-A0A958GKJ9-F1
#
_entry.id   AF-A0A958GKJ9-F1
#
_cell.length_a   1.000
_cell.length_b   1.000
_cell.length_c   1.000
_cell.angle_alpha   90.00
_cell.angle_beta   90.00
_cell.angle_gamma   90.00
#
_symmetry.space_group_name_H-M   'P 1'
#
loop_
_entity.id
_entity.type
_entity.pdbx_description
1 polymer ?
#
loop_
_entity_poly.entity_id
_entity_poly.type
_entity_poly.pdbx_seq_one_letter_code
_entity_poly.pdbx_strand_id
1 'polypeptide(L)' 'DNEKRLQLSDIEKFDDPNFGFVYRYLLKGIPRETTLYVRLATTKGDQKSEFSETFTVKPE' A
#
# COMPACT_ATOMS: atom_id res chain seq x y z
N ASP A 1 -5.05 5.56 14.87
CA ASP A 1 -5.60 5.24 13.54
C ASP A 1 -4.72 4.24 12.83
N ASN A 2 -5.35 3.21 12.25
CA ASN A 2 -4.69 2.19 11.41
C ASN A 2 -4.89 2.47 9.90
N GLU A 3 -5.24 3.72 9.54
CA GLU A 3 -5.39 4.18 8.16
C GLU A 3 -4.23 5.15 7.82
N LYS A 4 -3.61 4.94 6.65
CA LYS A 4 -2.64 5.86 6.08
C LYS A 4 -3.12 6.30 4.71
N ARG A 5 -3.35 7.61 4.54
CA ARG A 5 -3.63 8.21 3.24
C ARG A 5 -2.31 8.57 2.58
N LEU A 6 -2.16 8.17 1.32
CA LEU A 6 -0.97 8.40 0.51
C LEU A 6 -1.35 9.29 -0.67
N GLN A 7 -0.51 10.30 -0.93
CA GLN A 7 -0.55 11.07 -2.15
C GLN A 7 0.38 10.47 -3.19
N LEU A 8 0.23 10.86 -4.46
CA LEU A 8 1.13 10.40 -5.53
C LEU A 8 2.60 10.78 -5.26
N SER A 9 2.86 11.85 -4.51
CA SER A 9 4.20 12.26 -4.09
C SER A 9 4.81 11.35 -3.02
N ASP A 10 3.98 10.59 -2.28
CA ASP A 10 4.44 9.70 -1.21
C ASP A 10 4.80 8.30 -1.74
N ILE A 11 4.42 7.99 -2.99
CA ILE A 11 4.61 6.69 -3.61
C ILE A 11 5.61 6.79 -4.75
N GLU A 12 6.52 5.84 -4.80
CA GLU A 12 7.50 5.75 -5.87
C GLU A 12 6.89 5.01 -7.05
N LYS A 13 7.02 5.58 -8.24
CA LYS A 13 6.68 4.89 -9.49
C LYS A 13 7.95 4.29 -10.07
N PHE A 14 7.92 2.99 -10.38
CA PHE A 14 9.01 2.32 -11.08
C PHE A 14 8.47 1.33 -12.12
N ASP A 15 9.34 0.93 -13.04
CA ASP A 15 9.03 -0.02 -14.11
C ASP A 15 9.47 -1.41 -13.67
N ASP A 16 8.51 -2.31 -13.44
CA ASP A 16 8.74 -3.70 -13.07
C ASP A 16 8.74 -4.59 -14.32
N PRO A 17 9.76 -5.42 -14.52
CA PRO A 17 9.88 -6.24 -15.73
C PRO A 17 8.74 -7.25 -15.92
N ASN A 18 7.98 -7.60 -14.87
CA ASN A 18 6.89 -8.58 -14.93
C ASN A 18 5.50 -7.92 -14.97
N PHE A 19 5.37 -6.72 -14.40
CA PHE A 19 4.07 -6.06 -14.19
C PHE A 19 3.94 -4.71 -14.90
N GLY A 20 5.00 -4.23 -15.56
CA GLY A 20 5.08 -2.89 -16.13
C GLY A 20 5.13 -1.81 -15.06
N PHE A 21 4.43 -0.69 -15.26
CA PHE A 21 4.43 0.40 -14.28
C PHE A 21 3.70 0.01 -12.99
N VAL A 22 4.47 0.02 -11.89
CA VAL A 22 3.96 -0.24 -10.54
C VAL A 22 4.25 0.93 -9.60
N TYR A 23 3.47 1.03 -8.54
CA TYR A 23 3.65 2.01 -7.47
C TYR A 23 4.06 1.30 -6.18
N ARG A 24 5.06 1.86 -5.49
CA ARG A 24 5.59 1.32 -4.22
C ARG A 24 5.54 2.34 -3.11
N TYR A 25 5.12 1.87 -1.95
CA TYR A 25 5.22 2.58 -0.69
C TYR A 25 5.93 1.72 0.34
N LEU A 26 7.01 2.24 0.95
CA LEU A 26 7.76 1.55 1.99
C LEU A 26 7.23 1.96 3.37
N LEU A 27 6.54 1.04 4.04
CA LEU A 27 6.12 1.23 5.43
C LEU A 27 7.32 1.03 6.36
N LYS A 28 7.61 2.04 7.20
CA LYS A 28 8.75 2.04 8.14
C LYS A 28 8.28 1.92 9.59
N GLY A 29 9.18 1.50 10.48
CA GLY A 29 8.92 1.43 11.92
C GLY A 29 8.05 0.26 12.35
N ILE A 30 7.96 -0.78 11.52
CA ILE A 30 7.25 -2.01 11.85
C ILE A 30 8.18 -2.91 12.67
N PRO A 31 7.80 -3.35 13.88
CA PRO A 31 8.61 -4.27 14.66
C PRO A 31 8.80 -5.58 13.91
N ARG A 32 10.01 -6.16 13.99
CA ARG A 32 10.45 -7.30 13.17
C ARG A 32 9.51 -8.51 13.20
N GLU A 33 8.88 -8.80 14.33
CA GLU A 33 8.01 -9.97 14.51
C GLU A 33 6.52 -9.69 14.19
N THR A 34 6.22 -8.54 13.58
CA THR A 34 4.84 -8.11 13.37
C THR A 34 4.29 -8.63 12.06
N THR A 35 3.17 -9.34 12.11
CA THR A 35 2.35 -9.62 10.93
C THR A 35 1.47 -8.42 10.61
N LEU A 36 1.51 -7.94 9.38
CA LEU A 36 0.63 -6.88 8.91
C LEU A 36 -0.53 -7.44 8.09
N TYR A 37 -1.71 -6.89 8.33
CA TYR A 37 -2.91 -7.13 7.53
C TYR A 37 -3.28 -5.82 6.83
N VAL A 38 -3.24 -5.83 5.50
CA VAL A 38 -3.35 -4.62 4.69
C VAL A 38 -4.49 -4.76 3.69
N ARG A 39 -5.27 -3.70 3.52
CA ARG A 39 -6.25 -3.53 2.46
C ARG A 39 -6.10 -2.14 1.85
N LEU A 40 -6.36 -1.99 0.57
CA LEU A 40 -6.13 -0.75 -0.17
C LEU A 40 -7.45 -0.27 -0.78
N ALA A 41 -7.62 1.05 -0.86
CA ALA A 41 -8.70 1.68 -1.62
C ALA A 41 -8.13 2.89 -2.35
N THR A 42 -8.65 3.17 -3.54
CA THR A 42 -8.28 4.37 -4.30
C THR A 42 -9.30 5.47 -4.05
N THR A 43 -8.85 6.73 -4.10
CA THR A 43 -9.72 7.90 -3.96
C THR A 43 -9.44 8.87 -5.11
N LYS A 44 -10.50 9.48 -5.64
CA LYS A 44 -10.43 10.50 -6.71
C LYS A 44 -11.48 11.58 -6.42
N GLY A 45 -11.03 12.69 -5.83
CA GLY A 45 -11.95 13.69 -5.27
C GLY A 45 -12.80 13.05 -4.17
N ASP A 46 -14.12 13.19 -4.26
CA ASP A 46 -15.06 12.61 -3.30
C ASP A 46 -15.39 11.13 -3.57
N GLN A 47 -14.92 10.57 -4.69
CA GLN A 47 -15.13 9.16 -5.01
C GLN A 47 -14.09 8.28 -4.34
N LYS A 48 -14.53 7.19 -3.72
CA LYS A 48 -13.70 6.17 -3.09
C LYS A 48 -14.08 4.79 -3.65
N SER A 49 -13.09 4.00 -4.04
CA SER A 49 -13.32 2.60 -4.43
C SER A 49 -13.68 1.76 -3.20
N GLU A 50 -14.23 0.57 -3.44
CA GLU A 50 -14.24 -0.46 -2.40
C GLU A 50 -12.80 -0.80 -1.98
N PHE A 51 -12.67 -1.34 -0.77
CA PHE A 51 -11.39 -1.89 -0.32
C PHE A 51 -11.09 -3.18 -1.07
N SER A 52 -9.81 -3.39 -1.37
CA SER A 52 -9.30 -4.69 -1.81
C SER A 52 -9.58 -5.77 -0.77
N GLU A 53 -9.41 -7.03 -1.19
CA GLU A 53 -9.20 -8.11 -0.24
C GLU A 53 -8.02 -7.80 0.69
N THR A 54 -8.08 -8.35 1.90
CA THR A 54 -7.00 -8.21 2.88
C THR A 54 -5.85 -9.13 2.49
N PHE A 55 -4.66 -8.57 2.28
CA PHE A 55 -3.44 -9.34 2.11
C PHE A 55 -2.56 -9.25 3.35
N THR A 56 -1.78 -10.31 3.56
CA THR A 56 -0.93 -10.46 4.74
C THR A 56 0.53 -10.27 4.37
N VAL A 57 1.22 -9.38 5.07
CA VAL A 57 2.68 -9.24 5.00
C VAL A 57 3.25 -9.87 6.28
N LYS A 58 3.94 -11.00 6.11
CA LYS A 58 4.58 -11.71 7.22
C LYS A 58 5.93 -11.05 7.53
N PRO A 59 6.39 -11.18 8.79
CA PRO A 59 7.75 -10.80 9.15
C PRO A 59 8.78 -11.61 8.34
N GLU A 60 9.91 -10.97 8.01
CA GLU A 60 11.11 -11.59 7.41
C GLU A 60 12.18 -11.87 8.46
#